data_AF-A0A7C2RKH3-F1
#
_entry.id   AF-A0A7C2RKH3-F1
#
_cell.length_a   1.000
_cell.length_b   1.000
_cell.length_c   1.000
_cell.angle_alpha   90.00
_cell.angle_beta   90.00
_cell.angle_gamma   90.00
#
_symmetry.space_group_name_H-M   'P 1'
#
loop_
_entity.id
_entity.type
_entity.pdbx_description
1 polymer ?
#
loop_
_entity_poly.entity_id
_entity_poly.type
_entity_poly.pdbx_seq_one_letter_code
_entity_poly.pdbx_strand_id
1 'polypeptide(L)'
;MKKKICPIFCKKTFLLLFCLFLVTFATSAVAQEFSAQIKIQQPEGTYYFDYFVKDHLYRLEGKDSSGEPMIIIANRQDDSYIGIQPIMKFYMELSKEEMFLFNPIIAWDMITEGYKEEKTGKEIIADFECEKYVYYSQQSATEPSAEVWYSPELNHRVKIAIPLINAGQSTFELLNIQAGSQDEEKFQIPEGYTKMASPAEQAQAGTGNNQVSPKATTGKIEGESPIGRTLRSGKIMQIRVNPALEKNLIIENTGNGDASVTVTPFRSGESIASQVIKKTLTSNAKTKPSFSSGLKVDEIQIKVEEGMVRASVLQESPFTDEIKRQEYYLFENFGQGLSLSDNKLIRLALMGDNQSSATSQIEITFFKGEYLDPLEKLSLSLQNGETRQWEFQQGEIKTMDIVSGDSCGVKVILEQSTPTKKELSQEEIQKLNQNVMKNNLTAVHAALTSGVDSSLIVFSTDSLLMSACAQGTPDMVSLILDYHPDINYQDTYGNNALTKAAGNFSHYREMVPMLLQAGIDPNSKVGSAGQINSTALGKVTTQALQTQSEEDYQIVELFLKKDADANLSTKNGTTPLMQAAYKGNVALVKLFLEYGADPTLKDKTGKTALDMVKQKGYQEIIQLLTQ
;
A
#
# COMPACT_ATOMS: atom_id res chain seq x y z
N MET A 1 -10.31 -25.00 -18.02
CA MET A 1 -10.13 -23.78 -18.84
C MET A 1 -10.93 -22.59 -18.29
N LYS A 2 -10.77 -22.25 -17.00
CA LYS A 2 -11.38 -21.05 -16.40
C LYS A 2 -10.24 -20.27 -15.76
N LYS A 3 -9.55 -19.48 -16.59
CA LYS A 3 -8.37 -18.68 -16.26
C LYS A 3 -8.81 -17.23 -16.00
N LYS A 4 -8.21 -16.63 -14.98
CA LYS A 4 -7.89 -15.19 -14.86
C LYS A 4 -9.06 -14.22 -15.09
N ILE A 5 -9.66 -13.73 -14.02
CA ILE A 5 -10.47 -12.51 -14.03
C ILE A 5 -9.67 -11.44 -13.27
N CYS A 6 -9.56 -10.28 -13.91
CA CYS A 6 -8.60 -9.20 -13.71
C CYS A 6 -8.74 -8.39 -12.39
N PRO A 7 -7.63 -7.95 -11.76
CA PRO A 7 -7.63 -7.08 -10.57
C PRO A 7 -7.74 -5.57 -10.87
N ILE A 8 -8.07 -5.17 -12.11
CA ILE A 8 -7.90 -3.78 -12.60
C ILE A 8 -8.82 -2.74 -11.95
N PHE A 9 -9.91 -3.14 -11.31
CA PHE A 9 -10.81 -2.19 -10.63
C PHE A 9 -10.74 -2.25 -9.12
N CYS A 10 -9.82 -3.04 -8.57
CA CYS A 10 -9.75 -3.33 -7.15
C CYS A 10 -8.35 -3.01 -6.60
N LYS A 11 -7.91 -1.74 -6.74
CA LYS A 11 -7.19 -0.92 -5.72
C LYS A 11 -6.37 0.23 -6.31
N LYS A 12 -6.56 1.40 -5.71
CA LYS A 12 -5.51 2.05 -4.91
C LYS A 12 -6.12 3.09 -3.97
N THR A 13 -5.45 3.21 -2.84
CA THR A 13 -5.68 4.12 -1.72
C THR A 13 -5.77 5.57 -2.21
N PHE A 14 -6.97 6.15 -2.23
CA PHE A 14 -7.13 7.59 -2.08
C PHE A 14 -7.44 7.80 -0.60
N LEU A 15 -6.53 8.44 0.15
CA LEU A 15 -6.82 8.86 1.50
C LEU A 15 -7.81 10.03 1.40
N LEU A 16 -9.11 9.71 1.45
CA LEU A 16 -10.15 10.70 1.63
C LEU A 16 -11.19 10.14 2.61
N LEU A 17 -11.04 10.56 3.87
CA LEU A 17 -12.19 10.71 4.74
C LEU A 17 -13.20 11.65 4.05
N PHE A 18 -14.50 11.35 4.19
CA PHE A 18 -15.58 12.27 4.58
C PHE A 18 -16.94 11.84 3.97
N CYS A 19 -18.00 11.98 4.78
CA CYS A 19 -19.35 11.48 4.54
C CYS A 19 -20.35 12.58 4.09
N LEU A 20 -21.05 12.36 2.97
CA LEU A 20 -22.51 12.47 2.64
C LEU A 20 -23.43 13.64 3.15
N PHE A 21 -24.06 14.42 2.24
CA PHE A 21 -25.52 14.51 1.86
C PHE A 21 -26.04 15.87 1.26
N LEU A 22 -26.81 15.79 0.14
CA LEU A 22 -27.43 16.75 -0.84
C LEU A 22 -28.27 17.95 -0.29
N VAL A 23 -28.64 19.06 -0.99
CA VAL A 23 -29.08 19.36 -2.39
C VAL A 23 -29.02 20.89 -2.71
N THR A 24 -29.08 21.24 -4.02
CA THR A 24 -29.49 22.49 -4.72
C THR A 24 -28.35 23.46 -5.07
N PHE A 25 -28.05 23.73 -6.35
CA PHE A 25 -28.87 24.51 -7.28
C PHE A 25 -28.98 23.90 -8.69
N ALA A 26 -30.22 23.86 -9.20
CA ALA A 26 -30.49 23.81 -10.62
C ALA A 26 -30.28 25.22 -11.21
N THR A 27 -29.38 25.36 -12.19
CA THR A 27 -29.61 26.31 -13.29
C THR A 27 -29.29 25.62 -14.60
N SER A 28 -30.29 25.57 -15.47
CA SER A 28 -30.26 25.01 -16.82
C SER A 28 -29.48 25.93 -17.76
N ALA A 29 -28.16 26.01 -17.59
CA ALA A 29 -27.27 26.61 -18.58
C ALA A 29 -26.41 25.49 -19.16
N VAL A 30 -26.57 25.22 -20.45
CA VAL A 30 -25.77 24.23 -21.18
C VAL A 30 -24.30 24.63 -21.01
N ALA A 31 -23.47 23.74 -20.46
CA ALA A 31 -22.03 24.01 -20.32
C ALA A 31 -21.43 24.26 -21.71
N GLN A 32 -20.55 25.25 -21.83
CA GLN A 32 -19.82 25.46 -23.08
C GLN A 32 -19.00 24.20 -23.37
N GLU A 33 -19.07 23.64 -24.58
CA GLU A 33 -18.25 22.47 -24.93
C GLU A 33 -16.77 22.88 -24.96
N PHE A 34 -15.91 22.10 -24.32
CA PHE A 34 -14.48 22.36 -24.31
C PHE A 34 -13.66 21.09 -24.10
N SER A 35 -12.39 21.16 -24.48
CA SER A 35 -11.35 20.24 -24.04
C SER A 35 -10.34 20.96 -23.17
N ALA A 36 -9.79 20.28 -22.17
CA ALA A 36 -8.77 20.81 -21.28
C ALA A 36 -7.84 19.68 -20.83
N GLN A 37 -6.75 20.06 -20.16
CA GLN A 37 -5.94 19.14 -19.39
C GLN A 37 -6.18 19.39 -17.90
N ILE A 38 -6.57 18.37 -17.16
CA ILE A 38 -6.61 18.42 -15.71
C ILE A 38 -5.20 18.20 -15.17
N LYS A 39 -4.75 19.09 -14.29
CA LYS A 39 -3.57 18.90 -13.44
C LYS A 39 -4.04 18.71 -12.01
N ILE A 40 -3.66 17.59 -11.40
CA ILE A 40 -3.87 17.30 -9.98
C ILE A 40 -2.52 17.31 -9.28
N GLN A 41 -2.35 18.16 -8.28
CA GLN A 41 -1.11 18.26 -7.50
C GLN A 41 -1.39 17.84 -6.06
N GLN A 42 -0.66 16.83 -5.58
CA GLN A 42 -0.76 16.26 -4.24
C GLN A 42 0.64 16.13 -3.60
N PRO A 43 0.76 15.90 -2.28
CA PRO A 43 2.05 15.70 -1.62
C PRO A 43 2.91 14.60 -2.24
N GLU A 44 2.27 13.55 -2.75
CA GLU A 44 2.87 12.37 -3.37
C GLU A 44 3.28 12.55 -4.83
N GLY A 45 2.78 13.58 -5.53
CA GLY A 45 3.08 13.78 -6.95
C GLY A 45 2.13 14.70 -7.70
N THR A 46 2.36 14.84 -9.00
CA THR A 46 1.51 15.60 -9.92
C THR A 46 1.03 14.70 -11.05
N TYR A 47 -0.28 14.72 -11.31
CA TYR A 47 -0.96 13.88 -12.29
C TYR A 47 -1.65 14.73 -13.36
N TYR A 48 -1.70 14.19 -14.58
CA TYR A 48 -2.29 14.86 -15.73
C TYR A 48 -3.30 13.96 -16.43
N PHE A 49 -4.44 14.54 -16.81
CA PHE A 49 -5.50 13.85 -17.52
C PHE A 49 -6.04 14.75 -18.64
N ASP A 50 -6.35 14.16 -19.79
CA ASP A 50 -7.10 14.85 -20.83
C ASP A 50 -8.59 14.82 -20.48
N TYR A 51 -9.25 15.96 -20.65
CA TYR A 51 -10.59 16.19 -20.18
C TYR A 51 -11.46 16.80 -21.27
N PHE A 52 -12.62 16.20 -21.51
CA PHE A 52 -13.55 16.63 -22.55
C PHE A 52 -14.94 16.80 -21.95
N VAL A 53 -15.59 17.92 -22.28
CA VAL A 53 -16.92 18.28 -21.79
C VAL A 53 -17.82 18.57 -22.98
N LYS A 54 -18.96 17.88 -23.02
CA LYS A 54 -20.03 18.08 -24.00
C LYS A 54 -21.39 18.04 -23.31
N ASP A 55 -22.04 19.18 -23.16
CA ASP A 55 -23.33 19.30 -22.45
C ASP A 55 -23.31 18.66 -21.03
N HIS A 56 -23.95 17.48 -20.89
CA HIS A 56 -24.02 16.68 -19.67
C HIS A 56 -23.06 15.47 -19.69
N LEU A 57 -22.27 15.31 -20.75
CA LEU A 57 -21.30 14.26 -20.96
C LEU A 57 -19.88 14.74 -20.64
N TYR A 58 -19.17 13.91 -19.91
CA TYR A 58 -17.83 14.18 -19.43
C TYR A 58 -16.94 12.98 -19.70
N ARG A 59 -15.74 13.24 -20.19
CA ARG A 59 -14.76 12.20 -20.46
C ARG A 59 -13.41 12.58 -19.89
N LEU A 60 -12.83 11.65 -19.15
CA LEU A 60 -11.48 11.74 -18.61
C LEU A 60 -10.64 10.63 -19.25
N GLU A 61 -9.47 11.00 -19.76
CA GLU A 61 -8.47 10.06 -20.25
C GLU A 61 -7.15 10.31 -19.52
N GLY A 62 -6.47 9.24 -19.10
CA GLY A 62 -5.15 9.38 -18.52
C GLY A 62 -4.58 8.06 -18.08
N LYS A 63 -3.64 8.11 -17.15
CA LYS A 63 -3.04 6.93 -16.55
C LYS A 63 -3.45 6.81 -15.10
N ASP A 64 -3.74 5.60 -14.66
CA ASP A 64 -3.93 5.33 -13.24
C ASP A 64 -2.59 5.37 -12.47
N SER A 65 -2.65 5.15 -11.17
CA SER A 65 -1.48 5.14 -10.27
C SER A 65 -0.57 3.92 -10.44
N SER A 66 -0.88 2.99 -11.35
CA SER A 66 0.00 1.94 -11.84
C SER A 66 0.66 2.29 -13.19
N GLY A 67 0.23 3.38 -13.83
CA GLY A 67 0.72 3.84 -15.12
C GLY A 67 -0.05 3.28 -16.33
N GLU A 68 -1.10 2.49 -16.08
CA GLU A 68 -1.96 1.89 -17.10
C GLU A 68 -2.99 2.91 -17.60
N PRO A 69 -3.32 2.93 -18.91
CA PRO A 69 -4.32 3.83 -19.46
C PRO A 69 -5.70 3.53 -18.88
N MET A 70 -6.44 4.57 -18.53
CA MET A 70 -7.82 4.50 -18.06
C MET A 70 -8.65 5.57 -18.76
N ILE A 71 -9.90 5.24 -19.04
CA ILE A 71 -10.88 6.15 -19.61
C ILE A 71 -12.14 6.10 -18.75
N ILE A 72 -12.69 7.26 -18.45
CA ILE A 72 -13.93 7.40 -17.70
C ILE A 72 -14.89 8.23 -18.52
N ILE A 73 -16.12 7.77 -18.63
CA ILE A 73 -17.23 8.50 -19.24
C ILE A 73 -18.31 8.68 -18.18
N ALA A 74 -18.80 9.89 -18.00
CA ALA A 74 -19.89 10.20 -17.09
C ALA A 74 -20.98 10.99 -17.83
N ASN A 75 -22.22 10.55 -17.70
CA ASN A 75 -23.41 11.29 -18.09
C ASN A 75 -24.11 11.75 -16.80
N ARG A 76 -24.09 13.06 -16.56
CA ARG A 76 -24.69 13.66 -15.35
C ARG A 76 -26.20 13.83 -15.44
N GLN A 77 -26.80 13.75 -16.62
CA GLN A 77 -28.24 13.84 -16.78
C GLN A 77 -28.92 12.56 -16.29
N ASP A 78 -28.32 11.40 -16.58
CA ASP A 78 -28.88 10.09 -16.26
C ASP A 78 -28.16 9.39 -15.09
N ASP A 79 -27.23 10.09 -14.40
CA ASP A 79 -26.37 9.56 -13.33
C ASP A 79 -25.69 8.24 -13.76
N SER A 80 -25.21 8.18 -15.01
CA SER A 80 -24.55 6.98 -15.57
C SER A 80 -23.05 7.17 -15.70
N TYR A 81 -22.30 6.13 -15.33
CA TYR A 81 -20.85 6.18 -15.22
C TYR A 81 -20.21 4.92 -15.76
N ILE A 82 -19.20 5.09 -16.60
CA ILE A 82 -18.56 3.99 -17.31
C ILE A 82 -17.04 4.10 -17.15
N GLY A 83 -16.43 3.06 -16.60
CA GLY A 83 -14.99 2.85 -16.57
C GLY A 83 -14.57 1.95 -17.74
N ILE A 84 -13.57 2.38 -18.50
CA ILE A 84 -13.05 1.66 -19.68
C ILE A 84 -11.57 1.38 -19.48
N GLN A 85 -11.15 0.14 -19.72
CA GLN A 85 -9.75 -0.26 -19.74
C GLN A 85 -9.31 -0.54 -21.20
N PRO A 86 -8.56 0.40 -21.82
CA PRO A 86 -8.22 0.34 -23.23
C PRO A 86 -7.39 -0.87 -23.67
N ILE A 87 -6.47 -1.35 -22.81
CA ILE A 87 -5.54 -2.43 -23.19
C ILE A 87 -6.26 -3.78 -23.26
N MET A 88 -7.11 -4.05 -22.30
CA MET A 88 -7.84 -5.32 -22.21
C MET A 88 -9.21 -5.27 -22.88
N LYS A 89 -9.60 -4.11 -23.43
CA LYS A 89 -10.84 -3.90 -24.16
C LYS A 89 -12.09 -4.35 -23.40
N PHE A 90 -12.19 -3.94 -22.14
CA PHE A 90 -13.40 -4.14 -21.37
C PHE A 90 -13.89 -2.84 -20.76
N TYR A 91 -15.17 -2.81 -20.45
CA TYR A 91 -15.82 -1.70 -19.77
C TYR A 91 -16.76 -2.20 -18.68
N MET A 92 -17.04 -1.33 -17.73
CA MET A 92 -17.97 -1.59 -16.64
C MET A 92 -18.78 -0.35 -16.29
N GLU A 93 -20.04 -0.57 -15.96
CA GLU A 93 -20.95 0.45 -15.45
C GLU A 93 -20.76 0.56 -13.93
N LEU A 94 -20.65 1.78 -13.43
CA LEU A 94 -20.30 2.11 -12.06
C LEU A 94 -21.43 2.90 -11.40
N SER A 95 -21.65 2.66 -10.11
CA SER A 95 -22.50 3.53 -9.29
C SER A 95 -21.83 4.87 -9.02
N LYS A 96 -22.62 5.87 -8.63
CA LYS A 96 -22.12 7.19 -8.24
C LYS A 96 -21.13 7.11 -7.08
N GLU A 97 -21.35 6.19 -6.15
CA GLU A 97 -20.47 5.93 -5.01
C GLU A 97 -19.17 5.22 -5.42
N GLU A 98 -19.24 4.30 -6.39
CA GLU A 98 -18.05 3.62 -6.94
C GLU A 98 -17.16 4.59 -7.73
N MET A 99 -17.76 5.63 -8.32
CA MET A 99 -17.08 6.68 -9.08
C MET A 99 -16.33 7.72 -8.25
N PHE A 100 -16.63 7.81 -6.94
CA PHE A 100 -16.02 8.77 -6.03
C PHE A 100 -14.48 8.80 -6.11
N LEU A 101 -13.85 7.65 -6.38
CA LEU A 101 -12.39 7.51 -6.44
C LEU A 101 -11.78 7.91 -7.79
N PHE A 102 -12.60 8.09 -8.82
CA PHE A 102 -12.14 8.12 -10.21
C PHE A 102 -12.50 9.42 -10.95
N ASN A 103 -13.52 10.15 -10.48
CA ASN A 103 -13.91 11.44 -11.05
C ASN A 103 -13.77 12.56 -10.01
N PRO A 104 -12.72 13.39 -10.07
CA PRO A 104 -12.42 14.39 -9.04
C PRO A 104 -13.50 15.46 -8.89
N ILE A 105 -14.28 15.72 -9.94
CA ILE A 105 -15.34 16.74 -9.90
C ILE A 105 -16.59 16.16 -9.22
N ILE A 106 -16.91 14.88 -9.44
CA ILE A 106 -17.98 14.19 -8.71
C ILE A 106 -17.58 14.03 -7.24
N ALA A 107 -16.33 13.64 -6.98
CA ALA A 107 -15.79 13.58 -5.62
C ALA A 107 -15.98 14.92 -4.90
N TRP A 108 -15.62 16.03 -5.56
CA TRP A 108 -15.83 17.37 -5.03
C TRP A 108 -17.30 17.70 -4.74
N ASP A 109 -18.21 17.41 -5.67
CA ASP A 109 -19.65 17.63 -5.47
C ASP A 109 -20.17 16.86 -4.26
N MET A 110 -19.65 15.65 -4.02
CA MET A 110 -19.99 14.84 -2.84
C MET A 110 -19.35 15.34 -1.54
N ILE A 111 -18.15 15.92 -1.60
CA ILE A 111 -17.38 16.36 -0.41
C ILE A 111 -17.88 17.71 0.11
N THR A 112 -18.21 18.63 -0.79
CA THR A 112 -18.64 19.99 -0.43
C THR A 112 -20.14 20.13 -0.19
N GLU A 113 -20.81 19.00 -0.24
CA GLU A 113 -22.21 18.88 0.09
C GLU A 113 -22.48 19.35 1.53
N GLY A 114 -23.29 20.40 1.68
CA GLY A 114 -23.63 20.98 2.98
C GLY A 114 -22.55 21.87 3.61
N TYR A 115 -21.47 22.20 2.89
CA TYR A 115 -20.49 23.19 3.33
C TYR A 115 -21.07 24.59 3.17
N LYS A 116 -20.69 25.51 4.05
CA LYS A 116 -21.05 26.92 3.87
C LYS A 116 -20.13 27.50 2.79
N GLU A 117 -20.70 27.93 1.68
CA GLU A 117 -19.97 28.64 0.63
C GLU A 117 -20.08 30.15 0.78
N GLU A 118 -18.97 30.85 0.53
CA GLU A 118 -18.89 32.31 0.54
C GLU A 118 -18.13 32.79 -0.69
N LYS A 119 -18.74 33.66 -1.47
CA LYS A 119 -18.09 34.30 -2.62
C LYS A 119 -17.17 35.41 -2.11
N THR A 120 -15.86 35.22 -2.29
CA THR A 120 -14.84 36.12 -1.73
C THR A 120 -14.23 37.05 -2.76
N GLY A 121 -14.43 36.82 -4.06
CA GLY A 121 -13.93 37.73 -5.09
C GLY A 121 -14.07 37.21 -6.51
N LYS A 122 -13.34 37.86 -7.41
CA LYS A 122 -13.17 37.46 -8.81
C LYS A 122 -11.68 37.48 -9.15
N GLU A 123 -11.22 36.46 -9.87
CA GLU A 123 -9.83 36.29 -10.28
C GLU A 123 -9.80 35.73 -11.71
N ILE A 124 -8.79 36.09 -12.50
CA ILE A 124 -8.59 35.52 -13.84
C ILE A 124 -7.74 34.26 -13.70
N ILE A 125 -8.28 33.11 -14.13
CA ILE A 125 -7.60 31.81 -14.13
C ILE A 125 -7.68 31.23 -15.55
N ALA A 126 -6.54 30.86 -16.12
CA ALA A 126 -6.45 30.28 -17.48
C ALA A 126 -7.17 31.13 -18.55
N ASP A 127 -7.03 32.46 -18.48
CA ASP A 127 -7.69 33.46 -19.34
C ASP A 127 -9.21 33.63 -19.14
N PHE A 128 -9.83 32.92 -18.19
CA PHE A 128 -11.25 33.07 -17.85
C PHE A 128 -11.45 33.90 -16.57
N GLU A 129 -12.43 34.81 -16.60
CA GLU A 129 -12.89 35.48 -15.39
C GLU A 129 -13.63 34.48 -14.50
N CYS A 130 -13.02 34.12 -13.37
CA CYS A 130 -13.57 33.16 -12.42
C CYS A 130 -14.07 33.85 -11.15
N GLU A 131 -15.18 33.36 -10.64
CA GLU A 131 -15.70 33.72 -9.33
C GLU A 131 -15.02 32.85 -8.28
N LYS A 132 -14.40 33.49 -7.27
CA LYS A 132 -13.71 32.80 -6.18
C LYS A 132 -14.68 32.55 -5.02
N TYR A 133 -14.76 31.28 -4.61
CA TYR A 133 -15.56 30.80 -3.50
C TYR A 133 -14.66 30.16 -2.46
N VAL A 134 -15.00 30.36 -1.19
CA VAL A 134 -14.36 29.70 -0.04
C VAL A 134 -15.41 28.86 0.66
N TYR A 135 -15.05 27.62 0.95
CA TYR A 135 -15.93 26.63 1.57
C TYR A 135 -15.48 26.35 3.00
N TYR A 136 -16.42 26.39 3.94
CA TYR A 136 -16.21 26.09 5.35
C TYR A 136 -16.98 24.84 5.74
N SER A 137 -16.28 23.88 6.34
CA SER A 137 -16.91 22.67 6.90
C SER A 137 -17.82 23.02 8.09
N GLN A 138 -18.80 22.17 8.37
CA GLN A 138 -19.74 22.39 9.49
C GLN A 138 -19.07 22.31 10.87
N GLN A 139 -17.83 21.82 10.95
CA GLN A 139 -17.07 21.63 12.19
C GLN A 139 -16.16 22.82 12.51
N SER A 140 -15.82 23.65 11.53
CA SER A 140 -14.95 24.84 11.69
C SER A 140 -15.44 25.99 10.81
N ALA A 141 -15.94 27.06 11.44
CA ALA A 141 -16.42 28.26 10.74
C ALA A 141 -15.31 29.31 10.49
N THR A 142 -14.09 29.04 10.93
CA THR A 142 -12.98 30.02 10.93
C THR A 142 -11.84 29.66 9.98
N GLU A 143 -11.69 28.39 9.62
CA GLU A 143 -10.64 27.93 8.69
C GLU A 143 -11.26 27.42 7.38
N PRO A 144 -10.78 27.91 6.22
CA PRO A 144 -11.30 27.49 4.93
C PRO A 144 -10.96 26.02 4.69
N SER A 145 -11.96 25.20 4.42
CA SER A 145 -11.80 23.78 4.10
C SER A 145 -11.43 23.58 2.63
N ALA A 146 -11.73 24.56 1.77
CA ALA A 146 -11.24 24.64 0.41
C ALA A 146 -11.55 25.99 -0.26
N GLU A 147 -10.85 26.30 -1.35
CA GLU A 147 -11.11 27.43 -2.25
C GLU A 147 -11.41 26.93 -3.67
N VAL A 148 -12.37 27.55 -4.34
CA VAL A 148 -12.81 27.17 -5.70
C VAL A 148 -12.89 28.40 -6.59
N TRP A 149 -12.48 28.23 -7.84
CA TRP A 149 -12.64 29.20 -8.90
C TRP A 149 -13.58 28.61 -9.95
N TYR A 150 -14.75 29.22 -10.08
CA TYR A 150 -15.79 28.82 -11.01
C TYR A 150 -15.88 29.83 -12.15
N SER A 151 -15.80 29.36 -13.40
CA SER A 151 -15.99 30.20 -14.59
C SER A 151 -17.47 30.18 -15.00
N PRO A 152 -18.20 31.31 -14.92
CA PRO A 152 -19.56 31.41 -15.42
C PRO A 152 -19.64 31.24 -16.93
N GLU A 153 -18.58 31.61 -17.66
CA GLU A 153 -18.49 31.46 -19.12
C GLU A 153 -18.50 29.98 -19.52
N LEU A 154 -17.65 29.17 -18.87
CA LEU A 154 -17.58 27.73 -19.14
C LEU A 154 -18.70 26.94 -18.45
N ASN A 155 -19.43 27.55 -17.51
CA ASN A 155 -20.27 26.88 -16.52
C ASN A 155 -19.52 25.71 -15.84
N HIS A 156 -18.24 25.94 -15.49
CA HIS A 156 -17.37 24.88 -14.98
C HIS A 156 -16.37 25.40 -13.94
N ARG A 157 -15.99 24.54 -13.00
CA ARG A 157 -14.91 24.81 -12.04
C ARG A 157 -13.57 24.71 -12.74
N VAL A 158 -12.78 25.78 -12.68
CA VAL A 158 -11.47 25.88 -13.35
C VAL A 158 -10.34 25.51 -12.40
N LYS A 159 -10.49 25.82 -11.10
CA LYS A 159 -9.50 25.48 -10.07
C LYS A 159 -10.17 25.15 -8.75
N ILE A 160 -9.58 24.20 -8.03
CA ILE A 160 -9.95 23.80 -6.66
C ILE A 160 -8.67 23.66 -5.84
N ALA A 161 -8.70 24.19 -4.62
CA ALA A 161 -7.58 24.21 -3.69
C ALA A 161 -8.05 23.67 -2.33
N ILE A 162 -7.41 22.61 -1.84
CA ILE A 162 -7.76 21.97 -0.57
C ILE A 162 -6.54 22.01 0.36
N PRO A 163 -6.57 22.76 1.46
CA PRO A 163 -5.51 22.73 2.46
C PRO A 163 -5.47 21.37 3.17
N LEU A 164 -4.28 20.78 3.27
CA LEU A 164 -4.06 19.50 3.94
C LEU A 164 -3.39 19.74 5.29
N ILE A 165 -3.90 19.07 6.33
CA ILE A 165 -3.32 19.15 7.68
C ILE A 165 -1.88 18.62 7.62
N ASN A 166 -0.91 19.50 7.88
CA ASN A 166 0.54 19.21 7.91
C ASN A 166 1.22 18.79 6.59
N ALA A 167 0.57 18.94 5.43
CA ALA A 167 1.10 18.48 4.14
C ALA A 167 0.99 19.51 2.98
N GLY A 168 0.75 20.79 3.29
CA GLY A 168 0.60 21.84 2.29
C GLY A 168 -0.82 21.90 1.71
N GLN A 169 -0.96 21.91 0.39
CA GLN A 169 -2.24 22.08 -0.30
C GLN A 169 -2.33 21.14 -1.50
N SER A 170 -3.46 20.46 -1.65
CA SER A 170 -3.81 19.71 -2.86
C SER A 170 -4.53 20.65 -3.84
N THR A 171 -4.19 20.60 -5.13
CA THR A 171 -4.85 21.42 -6.14
C THR A 171 -5.33 20.60 -7.33
N PHE A 172 -6.46 21.02 -7.87
CA PHE A 172 -6.99 20.61 -9.16
C PHE A 172 -7.08 21.86 -10.03
N GLU A 173 -6.53 21.81 -11.24
CA GLU A 173 -6.52 22.94 -12.18
C GLU A 173 -6.81 22.46 -13.60
N LEU A 174 -7.69 23.18 -14.31
CA LEU A 174 -7.85 23.05 -15.75
C LEU A 174 -6.80 23.92 -16.46
N LEU A 175 -6.03 23.28 -17.32
CA LEU A 175 -4.99 23.88 -18.15
C LEU A 175 -5.38 23.74 -19.62
N ASN A 176 -4.82 24.60 -20.47
CA ASN A 176 -4.95 24.51 -21.93
C ASN A 176 -6.42 24.36 -22.40
N ILE A 177 -7.33 25.13 -21.80
CA ILE A 177 -8.76 25.07 -22.11
C ILE A 177 -8.97 25.55 -23.55
N GLN A 178 -9.58 24.71 -24.37
CA GLN A 178 -9.95 25.00 -25.75
C GLN A 178 -11.47 24.87 -25.88
N ALA A 179 -12.16 26.00 -25.90
CA ALA A 179 -13.59 26.04 -26.16
C ALA A 179 -13.86 25.62 -27.62
N GLY A 180 -14.82 24.73 -27.82
CA GLY A 180 -15.12 24.19 -29.14
C GLY A 180 -15.89 22.87 -29.06
N SER A 181 -16.60 22.55 -30.14
CA SER A 181 -17.46 21.38 -30.14
C SER A 181 -16.68 20.07 -30.03
N GLN A 182 -17.21 19.13 -29.25
CA GLN A 182 -16.63 17.80 -29.03
C GLN A 182 -17.33 16.73 -29.87
N ASP A 183 -16.53 15.79 -30.36
CA ASP A 183 -17.01 14.61 -31.06
C ASP A 183 -17.86 13.74 -30.12
N GLU A 184 -19.09 13.45 -30.52
CA GLU A 184 -20.04 12.66 -29.73
C GLU A 184 -19.58 11.20 -29.60
N GLU A 185 -18.88 10.67 -30.60
CA GLU A 185 -18.39 9.29 -30.59
C GLU A 185 -17.38 9.05 -29.46
N LYS A 186 -16.67 10.11 -29.02
CA LYS A 186 -15.76 10.01 -27.86
C LYS A 186 -16.48 9.65 -26.57
N PHE A 187 -17.75 9.97 -26.41
CA PHE A 187 -18.50 9.70 -25.18
C PHE A 187 -19.24 8.37 -25.23
N GLN A 188 -18.95 7.53 -26.21
CA GLN A 188 -19.49 6.19 -26.35
C GLN A 188 -18.43 5.12 -26.03
N ILE A 189 -18.90 3.92 -25.72
CA ILE A 189 -18.03 2.75 -25.56
C ILE A 189 -17.48 2.38 -26.95
N PRO A 190 -16.15 2.29 -27.16
CA PRO A 190 -15.61 1.97 -28.47
C PRO A 190 -15.99 0.57 -28.94
N GLU A 191 -16.07 0.37 -30.25
CA GLU A 191 -16.37 -0.95 -30.82
C GLU A 191 -15.35 -2.02 -30.39
N GLY A 192 -15.86 -3.23 -30.11
CA GLY A 192 -15.03 -4.38 -29.72
C GLY A 192 -14.68 -4.46 -28.22
N TYR A 193 -15.28 -3.62 -27.37
CA TYR A 193 -15.15 -3.70 -25.92
C TYR A 193 -16.19 -4.64 -25.31
N THR A 194 -15.79 -5.43 -24.32
CA THR A 194 -16.66 -6.40 -23.63
C THR A 194 -17.17 -5.85 -22.31
N LYS A 195 -18.50 -5.89 -22.06
CA LYS A 195 -19.09 -5.52 -20.76
C LYS A 195 -18.67 -6.53 -19.70
N MET A 196 -18.13 -6.05 -18.60
CA MET A 196 -17.96 -6.82 -17.38
C MET A 196 -19.09 -6.50 -16.40
N ALA A 197 -19.55 -7.52 -15.66
CA ALA A 197 -20.57 -7.32 -14.65
C ALA A 197 -20.00 -6.46 -13.52
N SER A 198 -20.71 -5.40 -13.15
CA SER A 198 -20.33 -4.56 -12.01
C SER A 198 -20.40 -5.37 -10.70
N PRO A 199 -19.72 -4.96 -9.63
CA PRO A 199 -19.84 -5.60 -8.32
C PRO A 199 -21.30 -5.76 -7.85
N ALA A 200 -22.17 -4.81 -8.20
CA ALA A 200 -23.60 -4.86 -7.92
C ALA A 200 -24.38 -5.86 -8.82
N GLU A 201 -24.03 -5.98 -10.10
CA GLU A 201 -24.67 -6.92 -11.04
C GLU A 201 -24.27 -8.38 -10.73
N GLN A 202 -23.02 -8.61 -10.32
CA GLN A 202 -22.53 -9.92 -9.88
C GLN A 202 -23.26 -10.41 -8.62
N ALA A 203 -23.67 -9.49 -7.74
CA ALA A 203 -24.49 -9.78 -6.57
C ALA A 203 -25.95 -10.16 -6.90
N GLN A 204 -26.48 -9.75 -8.06
CA GLN A 204 -27.86 -10.04 -8.48
C GLN A 204 -27.99 -11.32 -9.32
N ALA A 205 -27.00 -11.65 -10.13
CA ALA A 205 -27.00 -12.81 -11.03
C ALA A 205 -27.03 -14.19 -10.31
N GLY A 206 -26.76 -14.23 -9.00
CA GLY A 206 -26.87 -15.44 -8.16
C GLY A 206 -28.31 -15.85 -7.80
N THR A 207 -29.34 -15.12 -8.22
CA THR A 207 -30.75 -15.38 -7.85
C THR A 207 -31.52 -16.15 -8.93
N GLY A 208 -31.10 -17.38 -9.24
CA GLY A 208 -31.86 -18.33 -10.05
C GLY A 208 -32.53 -19.42 -9.21
N ASN A 209 -33.85 -19.32 -9.03
CA ASN A 209 -34.76 -20.32 -8.46
C ASN A 209 -34.44 -20.89 -7.07
N ASN A 210 -34.84 -20.13 -6.05
CA ASN A 210 -35.60 -20.70 -4.95
C ASN A 210 -36.47 -19.60 -4.34
N GLN A 211 -37.78 -19.68 -4.56
CA GLN A 211 -38.74 -19.05 -3.65
C GLN A 211 -38.55 -19.70 -2.27
N VAL A 212 -37.65 -19.13 -1.48
CA VAL A 212 -37.71 -19.27 -0.03
C VAL A 212 -38.09 -17.91 0.48
N SER A 213 -39.40 -17.75 0.70
CA SER A 213 -39.96 -16.74 1.59
C SER A 213 -39.05 -16.64 2.83
N PRO A 214 -38.64 -15.44 3.28
CA PRO A 214 -37.78 -15.34 4.44
C PRO A 214 -38.51 -15.97 5.63
N LYS A 215 -38.05 -17.15 6.04
CA LYS A 215 -38.59 -17.86 7.19
C LYS A 215 -38.32 -16.98 8.41
N ALA A 216 -39.40 -16.61 9.09
CA ALA A 216 -39.37 -15.71 10.23
C ALA A 216 -38.50 -16.28 11.35
N THR A 217 -37.40 -15.59 11.68
CA THR A 217 -36.57 -15.90 12.84
C THR A 217 -36.94 -14.97 13.99
N THR A 218 -37.81 -15.42 14.89
CA THR A 218 -38.07 -14.80 16.20
C THR A 218 -36.93 -15.13 17.16
N GLY A 219 -36.01 -14.19 17.39
CA GLY A 219 -34.91 -14.38 18.35
C GLY A 219 -34.19 -13.07 18.65
N LYS A 220 -33.90 -12.86 19.94
CA LYS A 220 -33.05 -11.80 20.50
C LYS A 220 -31.61 -12.04 20.04
N ILE A 221 -30.91 -11.02 19.54
CA ILE A 221 -29.56 -11.14 18.98
C ILE A 221 -28.58 -10.35 19.86
N GLU A 222 -27.60 -11.02 20.45
CA GLU A 222 -26.54 -10.46 21.32
C GLU A 222 -25.16 -10.60 20.65
N GLY A 223 -24.32 -9.55 20.68
CA GLY A 223 -22.95 -9.56 20.13
C GLY A 223 -22.21 -8.21 20.26
N GLU A 224 -20.89 -8.17 20.07
CA GLU A 224 -20.09 -6.93 20.01
C GLU A 224 -20.10 -6.32 18.59
N SER A 225 -20.15 -4.98 18.53
CA SER A 225 -20.32 -4.07 17.37
C SER A 225 -20.24 -4.65 15.95
N PRO A 226 -21.39 -4.85 15.25
CA PRO A 226 -21.40 -5.11 13.81
C PRO A 226 -21.51 -3.82 12.97
N ILE A 227 -20.84 -3.78 11.81
CA ILE A 227 -21.14 -2.82 10.75
C ILE A 227 -22.38 -3.31 9.98
N GLY A 228 -23.46 -2.54 10.04
CA GLY A 228 -24.58 -2.60 9.10
C GLY A 228 -25.47 -3.85 9.18
N ARG A 229 -26.24 -4.00 10.25
CA ARG A 229 -27.27 -5.07 10.36
C ARG A 229 -28.67 -4.55 10.05
N THR A 230 -29.37 -5.22 9.15
CA THR A 230 -30.78 -4.91 8.81
C THR A 230 -31.73 -5.56 9.82
N LEU A 231 -32.58 -4.74 10.44
CA LEU A 231 -33.62 -5.10 11.40
C LEU A 231 -35.00 -4.82 10.81
N ARG A 232 -35.95 -5.72 11.07
CA ARG A 232 -37.36 -5.59 10.68
C ARG A 232 -38.22 -5.29 11.90
N SER A 233 -39.47 -4.86 11.68
CA SER A 233 -40.43 -4.57 12.74
C SER A 233 -40.51 -5.69 13.79
N GLY A 234 -40.53 -5.31 15.06
CA GLY A 234 -40.52 -6.22 16.22
C GLY A 234 -39.16 -6.83 16.56
N LYS A 235 -38.08 -6.53 15.82
CA LYS A 235 -36.73 -7.01 16.15
C LYS A 235 -35.99 -6.08 17.08
N ILE A 236 -35.17 -6.70 17.94
CA ILE A 236 -34.33 -6.04 18.93
C ILE A 236 -32.89 -6.50 18.69
N MET A 237 -32.01 -5.53 18.58
CA MET A 237 -30.57 -5.70 18.54
C MET A 237 -30.01 -5.23 19.88
N GLN A 238 -29.19 -6.06 20.53
CA GLN A 238 -28.43 -5.67 21.73
C GLN A 238 -26.94 -5.79 21.44
N ILE A 239 -26.20 -4.71 21.70
CA ILE A 239 -24.78 -4.60 21.40
C ILE A 239 -24.03 -4.18 22.65
N ARG A 240 -22.99 -4.95 23.01
CA ARG A 240 -22.01 -4.50 24.01
C ARG A 240 -20.99 -3.56 23.37
N VAL A 241 -20.68 -2.47 24.07
CA VAL A 241 -19.75 -1.42 23.63
C VAL A 241 -18.76 -1.07 24.73
N ASN A 242 -17.57 -0.61 24.36
CA ASN A 242 -16.56 -0.19 25.32
C ASN A 242 -17.00 1.13 25.99
N PRO A 243 -17.16 1.16 27.33
CA PRO A 243 -17.63 2.35 28.02
C PRO A 243 -16.67 3.54 27.90
N ALA A 244 -15.38 3.32 27.61
CA ALA A 244 -14.35 4.34 27.50
C ALA A 244 -14.26 5.00 26.11
N LEU A 245 -14.84 4.41 25.07
CA LEU A 245 -14.72 4.87 23.68
C LEU A 245 -15.92 5.73 23.25
N GLU A 246 -15.80 6.60 22.25
CA GLU A 246 -16.97 7.28 21.71
C GLU A 246 -17.80 6.35 20.84
N LYS A 247 -19.13 6.54 20.82
CA LYS A 247 -20.07 5.62 20.16
C LYS A 247 -20.81 6.37 19.06
N ASN A 248 -20.61 5.94 17.83
CA ASN A 248 -21.26 6.52 16.66
C ASN A 248 -22.33 5.57 16.13
N LEU A 249 -23.59 5.94 16.31
CA LEU A 249 -24.72 5.16 15.83
C LEU A 249 -25.22 5.71 14.51
N ILE A 250 -25.54 4.81 13.58
CA ILE A 250 -26.15 5.14 12.30
C ILE A 250 -27.35 4.22 12.13
N ILE A 251 -28.53 4.80 11.92
CA ILE A 251 -29.75 4.06 11.61
C ILE A 251 -30.33 4.61 10.32
N GLU A 252 -30.50 3.74 9.33
CA GLU A 252 -31.00 4.04 7.99
C GLU A 252 -32.30 3.29 7.75
N ASN A 253 -33.35 3.97 7.29
CA ASN A 253 -34.54 3.29 6.80
C ASN A 253 -34.27 2.70 5.41
N THR A 254 -34.29 1.38 5.31
CA THR A 254 -34.09 0.64 4.06
C THR A 254 -35.39 0.11 3.46
N GLY A 255 -36.53 0.49 4.04
CA GLY A 255 -37.87 0.16 3.57
C GLY A 255 -38.50 1.27 2.72
N ASN A 256 -39.54 0.88 1.97
CA ASN A 256 -40.30 1.77 1.08
C ASN A 256 -41.33 2.66 1.81
N GLY A 257 -41.46 2.53 3.14
CA GLY A 257 -42.37 3.31 3.98
C GLY A 257 -41.68 3.72 5.28
N ASP A 258 -42.37 4.47 6.13
CA ASP A 258 -41.79 4.98 7.37
C ASP A 258 -41.34 3.86 8.31
N ALA A 259 -40.24 4.09 9.01
CA ALA A 259 -39.70 3.17 10.00
C ALA A 259 -39.52 3.87 11.35
N SER A 260 -40.05 3.27 12.41
CA SER A 260 -39.95 3.80 13.77
C SER A 260 -39.02 2.93 14.62
N VAL A 261 -38.05 3.57 15.27
CA VAL A 261 -37.01 2.92 16.07
C VAL A 261 -36.91 3.54 17.46
N THR A 262 -36.59 2.70 18.44
CA THR A 262 -36.22 3.10 19.80
C THR A 262 -34.79 2.65 20.09
N VAL A 263 -33.94 3.57 20.52
CA VAL A 263 -32.56 3.30 20.94
C VAL A 263 -32.44 3.54 22.44
N THR A 264 -32.01 2.53 23.17
CA THR A 264 -31.91 2.53 24.63
C THR A 264 -30.46 2.23 25.05
N PRO A 265 -29.74 3.19 25.67
CA PRO A 265 -28.43 2.94 26.26
C PRO A 265 -28.55 2.31 27.66
N PHE A 266 -27.59 1.46 28.00
CA PHE A 266 -27.47 0.77 29.28
C PHE A 266 -26.11 1.06 29.92
N ARG A 267 -26.09 1.02 31.26
CA ARG A 267 -24.86 0.99 32.05
C ARG A 267 -24.99 -0.10 33.09
N SER A 268 -24.09 -1.08 33.07
CA SER A 268 -24.02 -2.17 34.04
C SER A 268 -25.34 -2.93 34.19
N GLY A 269 -26.06 -3.11 33.08
CA GLY A 269 -27.34 -3.82 33.02
C GLY A 269 -28.59 -2.98 33.30
N GLU A 270 -28.45 -1.71 33.72
CA GLU A 270 -29.58 -0.80 33.95
C GLU A 270 -29.76 0.19 32.79
N SER A 271 -31.00 0.40 32.34
CA SER A 271 -31.32 1.33 31.25
C SER A 271 -31.21 2.78 31.69
N ILE A 272 -30.54 3.63 30.90
CA ILE A 272 -30.43 5.07 31.17
C ILE A 272 -31.65 5.78 30.57
N ALA A 273 -32.77 5.78 31.30
CA ALA A 273 -34.06 6.26 30.82
C ALA A 273 -34.06 7.70 30.28
N SER A 274 -33.20 8.57 30.81
CA SER A 274 -33.07 9.98 30.37
C SER A 274 -32.45 10.16 28.98
N GLN A 275 -31.93 9.09 28.37
CA GLN A 275 -31.17 9.11 27.12
C GLN A 275 -31.76 8.14 26.08
N VAL A 276 -33.01 7.71 26.29
CA VAL A 276 -33.74 6.87 25.32
C VAL A 276 -34.18 7.74 24.15
N ILE A 277 -33.82 7.31 22.94
CA ILE A 277 -34.11 8.06 21.71
C ILE A 277 -35.16 7.31 20.91
N LYS A 278 -36.28 7.99 20.58
CA LYS A 278 -37.30 7.49 19.67
C LYS A 278 -37.27 8.31 18.38
N LYS A 279 -37.22 7.63 17.23
CA LYS A 279 -37.16 8.28 15.92
C LYS A 279 -38.09 7.58 14.94
N THR A 280 -38.76 8.37 14.12
CA THR A 280 -39.46 7.91 12.91
C THR A 280 -38.69 8.44 11.71
N LEU A 281 -38.38 7.57 10.76
CA LEU A 281 -37.58 7.82 9.58
C LEU A 281 -38.47 7.59 8.36
N THR A 282 -38.57 8.59 7.48
CA THR A 282 -39.19 8.40 6.17
C THR A 282 -38.35 7.46 5.30
N SER A 283 -38.90 6.96 4.20
CA SER A 283 -38.16 6.06 3.29
C SER A 283 -36.82 6.67 2.88
N ASN A 284 -35.76 5.86 2.90
CA ASN A 284 -34.36 6.23 2.64
C ASN A 284 -33.74 7.27 3.60
N ALA A 285 -34.45 7.69 4.66
CA ALA A 285 -33.91 8.63 5.64
C ALA A 285 -32.93 7.95 6.60
N LYS A 286 -31.88 8.67 7.00
CA LYS A 286 -30.90 8.22 8.01
C LYS A 286 -30.91 9.14 9.23
N THR A 287 -30.58 8.60 10.39
CA THR A 287 -30.39 9.34 11.64
C THR A 287 -29.13 8.87 12.36
N LYS A 288 -28.47 9.79 13.07
CA LYS A 288 -27.28 9.52 13.88
C LYS A 288 -27.56 9.81 15.35
N PRO A 289 -28.24 8.90 16.07
CA PRO A 289 -28.49 9.11 17.49
C PRO A 289 -27.15 9.11 18.26
N SER A 290 -27.02 10.00 19.22
CA SER A 290 -25.84 10.08 20.09
C SER A 290 -26.27 10.18 21.54
N PHE A 291 -25.37 9.76 22.44
CA PHE A 291 -25.56 9.89 23.88
C PHE A 291 -24.52 10.88 24.42
N SER A 292 -24.77 11.49 25.57
CA SER A 292 -23.75 12.36 26.17
C SER A 292 -22.50 11.56 26.56
N SER A 293 -21.32 12.10 26.24
CA SER A 293 -20.01 11.43 26.36
C SER A 293 -19.68 10.96 27.79
N GLY A 294 -20.23 11.60 28.82
CA GLY A 294 -20.03 11.23 30.23
C GLY A 294 -20.79 9.99 30.70
N LEU A 295 -21.56 9.32 29.85
CA LEU A 295 -22.51 8.29 30.28
C LEU A 295 -21.92 6.88 30.44
N LYS A 296 -20.65 6.63 30.10
CA LYS A 296 -19.99 5.31 30.24
C LYS A 296 -20.91 4.14 29.84
N VAL A 297 -21.59 4.29 28.70
CA VAL A 297 -22.53 3.29 28.17
C VAL A 297 -21.75 2.05 27.80
N ASP A 298 -22.13 0.88 28.34
CA ASP A 298 -21.48 -0.41 28.07
C ASP A 298 -22.36 -1.37 27.24
N GLU A 299 -23.63 -1.05 27.06
CA GLU A 299 -24.54 -1.76 26.17
C GLU A 299 -25.55 -0.79 25.51
N ILE A 300 -25.90 -1.05 24.25
CA ILE A 300 -26.92 -0.32 23.50
C ILE A 300 -27.92 -1.28 22.90
N GLN A 301 -29.20 -0.98 23.09
CA GLN A 301 -30.31 -1.71 22.48
C GLN A 301 -30.98 -0.86 21.39
N ILE A 302 -31.20 -1.45 20.22
CA ILE A 302 -31.96 -0.84 19.13
C ILE A 302 -33.18 -1.73 18.85
N LYS A 303 -34.38 -1.19 19.05
CA LYS A 303 -35.65 -1.85 18.78
C LYS A 303 -36.36 -1.18 17.62
N VAL A 304 -36.77 -1.97 16.63
CA VAL A 304 -37.59 -1.49 15.52
C VAL A 304 -39.04 -1.76 15.86
N GLU A 305 -39.84 -0.71 16.04
CA GLU A 305 -41.28 -0.84 16.30
C GLU A 305 -42.02 -1.10 14.98
N GLU A 306 -41.67 -0.39 13.91
CA GLU A 306 -42.32 -0.46 12.60
C GLU A 306 -41.30 -0.17 11.48
N GLY A 307 -41.51 -0.72 10.28
CA GLY A 307 -40.61 -0.56 9.13
C GLY A 307 -39.35 -1.44 9.15
N MET A 308 -38.40 -1.13 8.27
CA MET A 308 -37.13 -1.85 8.12
C MET A 308 -35.96 -0.87 8.17
N VAL A 309 -34.98 -1.14 9.03
CA VAL A 309 -33.82 -0.26 9.18
C VAL A 309 -32.51 -1.03 9.13
N ARG A 310 -31.47 -0.44 8.59
CA ARG A 310 -30.08 -0.87 8.78
C ARG A 310 -29.46 -0.07 9.92
N ALA A 311 -28.93 -0.76 10.92
CA ALA A 311 -28.30 -0.14 12.09
C ALA A 311 -26.80 -0.52 12.17
N SER A 312 -25.98 0.47 12.49
CA SER A 312 -24.54 0.35 12.73
C SER A 312 -24.18 1.05 14.03
N VAL A 313 -23.29 0.43 14.83
CA VAL A 313 -22.70 1.03 16.03
C VAL A 313 -21.19 0.95 15.88
N LEU A 314 -20.55 2.11 15.75
CA LEU A 314 -19.11 2.27 15.62
C LEU A 314 -18.54 2.74 16.97
N GLN A 315 -17.33 2.30 17.30
CA GLN A 315 -16.60 2.73 18.49
C GLN A 315 -15.31 3.41 18.06
N GLU A 316 -15.13 4.68 18.42
CA GLU A 316 -13.96 5.46 18.06
C GLU A 316 -12.96 5.49 19.23
N SER A 317 -11.71 5.09 18.94
CA SER A 317 -10.60 5.22 19.87
C SER A 317 -9.98 6.61 19.75
N PRO A 318 -9.76 7.33 20.87
CA PRO A 318 -8.88 8.48 20.84
C PRO A 318 -7.46 7.96 20.57
N PHE A 319 -6.81 8.45 19.51
CA PHE A 319 -5.51 7.97 19.08
C PHE A 319 -4.39 8.46 20.01
N THR A 320 -3.53 7.53 20.42
CA THR A 320 -2.14 7.78 20.87
C THR A 320 -1.21 6.80 20.15
N ASP A 321 -0.05 7.29 19.75
CA ASP A 321 0.82 6.88 18.62
C ASP A 321 1.43 5.46 18.51
N GLU A 322 0.95 4.41 19.19
CA GLU A 322 1.76 3.16 19.24
C GLU A 322 1.21 1.94 18.47
N ILE A 323 -0.11 1.79 18.31
CA ILE A 323 -0.71 0.60 17.66
C ILE A 323 -1.89 1.01 16.77
N LYS A 324 -1.75 0.80 15.45
CA LYS A 324 -2.84 0.93 14.49
C LYS A 324 -3.55 -0.42 14.36
N ARG A 325 -4.71 -0.56 15.02
CA ARG A 325 -5.57 -1.75 14.94
C ARG A 325 -6.73 -1.50 14.00
N GLN A 326 -6.95 -2.43 13.07
CA GLN A 326 -8.06 -2.41 12.12
C GLN A 326 -8.81 -3.74 12.20
N GLU A 327 -10.13 -3.67 12.12
CA GLU A 327 -11.01 -4.83 12.22
C GLU A 327 -11.97 -4.84 11.03
N TYR A 328 -12.01 -5.96 10.31
CA TYR A 328 -12.83 -6.16 9.12
C TYR A 328 -13.69 -7.41 9.26
N TYR A 329 -14.87 -7.39 8.65
CA TYR A 329 -15.73 -8.56 8.53
C TYR A 329 -15.91 -8.86 7.04
N LEU A 330 -15.33 -9.97 6.59
CA LEU A 330 -15.42 -10.45 5.22
C LEU A 330 -16.64 -11.34 5.07
N PHE A 331 -17.53 -11.01 4.12
CA PHE A 331 -18.63 -11.88 3.73
C PHE A 331 -18.17 -12.98 2.78
N GLU A 332 -19.04 -13.96 2.57
CA GLU A 332 -18.82 -15.06 1.62
C GLU A 332 -18.49 -14.51 0.23
N ASN A 333 -17.47 -15.07 -0.42
CA ASN A 333 -16.97 -14.64 -1.73
C ASN A 333 -16.45 -13.20 -1.80
N PHE A 334 -16.06 -12.62 -0.66
CA PHE A 334 -15.51 -11.27 -0.61
C PHE A 334 -14.01 -11.28 -0.32
N GLY A 335 -13.29 -10.37 -0.98
CA GLY A 335 -11.87 -10.15 -0.79
C GLY A 335 -11.56 -8.79 -0.19
N GLN A 336 -10.59 -8.72 0.71
CA GLN A 336 -10.05 -7.47 1.22
C GLN A 336 -8.54 -7.46 1.02
N GLY A 337 -8.05 -6.41 0.36
CA GLY A 337 -6.64 -6.10 0.40
C GLY A 337 -6.27 -5.21 1.55
N LEU A 338 -5.12 -5.49 2.14
CA LEU A 338 -4.58 -4.80 3.29
C LEU A 338 -3.18 -4.29 2.94
N SER A 339 -2.96 -3.00 3.15
CA SER A 339 -1.65 -2.36 3.06
C SER A 339 -0.94 -2.42 4.40
N LEU A 340 0.33 -2.80 4.38
CA LEU A 340 1.17 -2.84 5.57
C LEU A 340 2.06 -1.59 5.59
N SER A 341 2.10 -0.90 6.72
CA SER A 341 2.91 0.32 6.90
C SER A 341 4.36 -0.06 7.12
N ASP A 342 5.26 0.80 6.64
CA ASP A 342 6.70 0.53 6.67
C ASP A 342 7.25 0.37 8.10
N ASN A 343 8.11 -0.63 8.30
CA ASN A 343 8.79 -0.93 9.56
C ASN A 343 7.85 -1.15 10.76
N LYS A 344 6.70 -1.80 10.55
CA LYS A 344 5.77 -2.18 11.61
C LYS A 344 5.80 -3.69 11.88
N LEU A 345 5.65 -4.05 13.16
CA LEU A 345 5.25 -5.41 13.56
C LEU A 345 3.78 -5.58 13.20
N ILE A 346 3.49 -6.63 12.44
CA ILE A 346 2.16 -6.95 11.96
C ILE A 346 1.61 -8.15 12.74
N ARG A 347 0.44 -8.00 13.35
CA ARG A 347 -0.34 -9.12 13.88
C ARG A 347 -1.64 -9.24 13.10
N LEU A 348 -1.81 -10.36 12.41
CA LEU A 348 -3.03 -10.72 11.70
C LEU A 348 -3.76 -11.79 12.49
N ALA A 349 -5.02 -11.57 12.85
CA ALA A 349 -5.90 -12.60 13.39
C ALA A 349 -7.10 -12.80 12.48
N LEU A 350 -7.40 -14.06 12.15
CA LEU A 350 -8.59 -14.46 11.42
C LEU A 350 -9.44 -15.34 12.32
N MET A 351 -10.73 -15.00 12.45
CA MET A 351 -11.69 -15.79 13.21
C MET A 351 -12.85 -16.18 12.31
N GLY A 352 -13.18 -17.46 12.25
CA GLY A 352 -14.37 -17.92 11.54
C GLY A 352 -15.62 -17.35 12.21
N ASP A 353 -16.48 -16.68 11.45
CA ASP A 353 -17.72 -16.08 11.95
C ASP A 353 -18.91 -16.77 11.26
N ASN A 354 -19.24 -17.97 11.73
CA ASN A 354 -20.23 -18.82 11.10
C ASN A 354 -21.37 -19.23 12.05
N GLN A 355 -22.59 -18.77 11.80
CA GLN A 355 -23.76 -19.17 12.59
C GLN A 355 -24.26 -20.61 12.28
N SER A 356 -23.58 -21.33 11.38
CA SER A 356 -23.88 -22.71 10.95
C SER A 356 -22.73 -23.68 11.24
N SER A 357 -22.91 -24.99 10.98
CA SER A 357 -21.87 -26.01 11.11
C SER A 357 -20.84 -26.02 9.97
N ALA A 358 -20.90 -25.08 9.03
CA ALA A 358 -19.97 -25.01 7.91
C ALA A 358 -18.62 -24.38 8.33
N THR A 359 -17.59 -24.54 7.50
CA THR A 359 -16.26 -23.95 7.74
C THR A 359 -16.03 -22.76 6.83
N SER A 360 -15.46 -21.68 7.38
CA SER A 360 -15.05 -20.51 6.60
C SER A 360 -13.79 -20.84 5.82
N GLN A 361 -13.91 -20.96 4.50
CA GLN A 361 -12.75 -21.14 3.62
C GLN A 361 -12.08 -19.80 3.38
N ILE A 362 -10.76 -19.73 3.51
CA ILE A 362 -10.01 -18.48 3.43
C ILE A 362 -8.75 -18.71 2.62
N GLU A 363 -8.51 -17.82 1.67
CA GLU A 363 -7.24 -17.71 0.96
C GLU A 363 -6.56 -16.39 1.32
N ILE A 364 -5.28 -16.45 1.68
CA ILE A 364 -4.43 -15.29 1.92
C ILE A 364 -3.34 -15.29 0.87
N THR A 365 -3.09 -14.16 0.21
CA THR A 365 -1.96 -13.98 -0.71
C THR A 365 -1.10 -12.82 -0.22
N PHE A 366 0.20 -13.02 -0.05
CA PHE A 366 1.16 -11.99 0.35
C PHE A 366 1.92 -11.47 -0.87
N PHE A 367 2.23 -10.17 -0.93
CA PHE A 367 2.83 -9.53 -2.10
C PHE A 367 4.03 -8.66 -1.73
N LYS A 368 5.06 -8.65 -2.57
CA LYS A 368 6.26 -7.82 -2.39
C LYS A 368 6.04 -6.34 -2.68
N GLY A 369 5.14 -6.03 -3.62
CA GLY A 369 4.74 -4.67 -3.98
C GLY A 369 3.30 -4.37 -3.60
N GLU A 370 2.76 -3.28 -4.15
CA GLU A 370 1.32 -2.97 -4.06
C GLU A 370 0.52 -3.95 -4.94
N TYR A 371 0.33 -5.18 -4.45
CA TYR A 371 -0.32 -6.31 -5.13
C TYR A 371 0.43 -6.80 -6.38
N LEU A 372 1.72 -6.48 -6.44
CA LEU A 372 2.67 -6.97 -7.43
C LEU A 372 3.56 -8.04 -6.79
N ASP A 373 3.93 -9.03 -7.59
CA ASP A 373 4.84 -10.12 -7.22
C ASP A 373 4.35 -10.94 -6.01
N PRO A 374 3.41 -11.88 -6.21
CA PRO A 374 2.89 -12.72 -5.13
C PRO A 374 4.02 -13.60 -4.58
N LEU A 375 4.24 -13.49 -3.28
CA LEU A 375 5.29 -14.19 -2.53
C LEU A 375 4.81 -15.57 -2.06
N GLU A 376 3.68 -15.60 -1.38
CA GLU A 376 3.12 -16.82 -0.78
C GLU A 376 1.60 -16.79 -0.82
N LYS A 377 0.99 -17.96 -1.01
CA LYS A 377 -0.46 -18.15 -0.93
C LYS A 377 -0.78 -19.21 0.13
N LEU A 378 -1.60 -18.84 1.11
CA LEU A 378 -2.09 -19.70 2.17
C LEU A 378 -3.57 -19.99 1.97
N SER A 379 -3.99 -21.24 2.09
CA SER A 379 -5.40 -21.62 2.10
C SER A 379 -5.72 -22.33 3.42
N LEU A 380 -6.76 -21.89 4.12
CA LEU A 380 -7.18 -22.47 5.40
C LEU A 380 -8.70 -22.51 5.55
N SER A 381 -9.16 -23.33 6.50
CA SER A 381 -10.57 -23.43 6.85
C SER A 381 -10.73 -23.19 8.35
N LEU A 382 -11.63 -22.29 8.76
CA LEU A 382 -11.92 -21.99 10.18
C LEU A 382 -13.33 -22.43 10.56
N GLN A 383 -13.48 -23.08 11.72
CA GLN A 383 -14.79 -23.27 12.34
C GLN A 383 -15.30 -21.97 12.98
N ASN A 384 -16.59 -21.92 13.33
CA ASN A 384 -17.15 -20.77 14.05
C ASN A 384 -16.41 -20.52 15.38
N GLY A 385 -15.94 -19.29 15.58
CA GLY A 385 -15.14 -18.88 16.73
C GLY A 385 -13.70 -19.39 16.74
N GLU A 386 -13.31 -20.26 15.79
CA GLU A 386 -11.93 -20.70 15.66
C GLU A 386 -11.08 -19.54 15.15
N THR A 387 -10.00 -19.23 15.88
CA THR A 387 -9.09 -18.14 15.56
C THR A 387 -7.73 -18.70 15.14
N ARG A 388 -7.16 -18.14 14.06
CA ARG A 388 -5.76 -18.30 13.66
C ARG A 388 -5.07 -16.94 13.67
N GLN A 389 -3.82 -16.92 14.13
CA GLN A 389 -3.04 -15.70 14.28
C GLN A 389 -1.67 -15.86 13.65
N TRP A 390 -1.18 -14.78 13.05
CA TRP A 390 0.15 -14.64 12.51
C TRP A 390 0.77 -13.37 13.08
N GLU A 391 2.05 -13.45 13.42
CA GLU A 391 2.87 -12.30 13.80
C GLU A 391 4.11 -12.30 12.91
N PHE A 392 4.32 -11.21 12.18
CA PHE A 392 5.45 -11.06 11.26
C PHE A 392 5.84 -9.59 11.10
N GLN A 393 7.10 -9.33 10.78
CA GLN A 393 7.54 -8.00 10.37
C GLN A 393 7.22 -7.79 8.89
N GLN A 394 6.91 -6.56 8.49
CA GLN A 394 6.53 -6.23 7.10
C GLN A 394 7.50 -6.84 6.06
N GLY A 395 8.81 -6.90 6.34
CA GLY A 395 9.77 -7.61 5.50
C GLY A 395 9.72 -7.16 4.03
N GLU A 396 9.69 -8.12 3.11
CA GLU A 396 9.39 -7.84 1.69
C GLU A 396 7.89 -7.62 1.43
N ILE A 397 6.99 -8.05 2.32
CA ILE A 397 5.53 -8.05 2.14
C ILE A 397 4.98 -6.62 2.32
N LYS A 398 4.66 -5.95 1.22
CA LYS A 398 4.03 -4.62 1.26
C LYS A 398 2.51 -4.67 1.37
N THR A 399 1.90 -5.70 0.80
CA THR A 399 0.45 -5.86 0.80
C THR A 399 0.03 -7.31 0.93
N MET A 400 -1.21 -7.54 1.38
CA MET A 400 -1.81 -8.86 1.42
C MET A 400 -3.27 -8.82 0.96
N ASP A 401 -3.72 -9.90 0.35
CA ASP A 401 -5.13 -10.13 0.05
C ASP A 401 -5.68 -11.27 0.88
N ILE A 402 -6.86 -11.06 1.45
CA ILE A 402 -7.61 -12.08 2.19
C ILE A 402 -8.95 -12.26 1.51
N VAL A 403 -9.23 -13.46 1.02
CA VAL A 403 -10.45 -13.81 0.30
C VAL A 403 -11.18 -14.88 1.07
N SER A 404 -12.44 -14.61 1.43
CA SER A 404 -13.35 -15.62 1.96
C SER A 404 -14.02 -16.35 0.79
N GLY A 405 -14.08 -17.68 0.86
CA GLY A 405 -14.70 -18.53 -0.15
C GLY A 405 -16.23 -18.61 -0.03
N ASP A 406 -16.80 -19.60 -0.70
CA ASP A 406 -18.27 -19.78 -0.88
C ASP A 406 -19.05 -20.06 0.42
N SER A 407 -18.36 -20.24 1.54
CA SER A 407 -18.98 -20.65 2.79
C SER A 407 -18.53 -19.76 3.93
N CYS A 408 -19.44 -18.90 4.39
CA CYS A 408 -19.46 -18.15 5.65
C CYS A 408 -18.32 -17.16 5.94
N GLY A 409 -18.71 -16.07 6.62
CA GLY A 409 -17.85 -14.91 6.82
C GLY A 409 -16.67 -15.15 7.75
N VAL A 410 -15.74 -14.20 7.73
CA VAL A 410 -14.50 -14.21 8.53
C VAL A 410 -14.31 -12.84 9.15
N LYS A 411 -14.01 -12.83 10.45
CA LYS A 411 -13.51 -11.64 11.13
C LYS A 411 -11.99 -11.56 10.97
N VAL A 412 -11.51 -10.42 10.50
CA VAL A 412 -10.09 -10.11 10.31
C VAL A 412 -9.70 -9.01 11.29
N ILE A 413 -8.62 -9.20 12.04
CA ILE A 413 -8.01 -8.18 12.88
C ILE A 413 -6.58 -8.00 12.39
N LEU A 414 -6.22 -6.77 12.03
CA LEU A 414 -4.87 -6.39 11.63
C LEU A 414 -4.35 -5.34 12.60
N GLU A 415 -3.30 -5.66 13.33
CA GLU A 415 -2.58 -4.71 14.17
C GLU A 415 -1.23 -4.40 13.55
N GLN A 416 -0.89 -3.12 13.49
CA GLN A 416 0.40 -2.63 13.05
C GLN A 416 0.97 -1.74 14.15
N SER A 417 2.04 -2.19 14.81
CA SER A 417 2.70 -1.43 15.88
C SER A 417 4.13 -1.13 15.52
N THR A 418 4.68 -0.05 16.09
CA THR A 418 6.13 0.13 16.05
C THR A 418 6.75 -1.03 16.83
N PRO A 419 7.73 -1.76 16.28
CA PRO A 419 8.42 -2.79 17.03
C PRO A 419 9.00 -2.14 18.29
N THR A 420 8.60 -2.59 19.47
CA THR A 420 9.27 -2.21 20.72
C THR A 420 10.67 -2.80 20.66
N LYS A 421 11.64 -2.00 20.18
CA LYS A 421 13.04 -2.41 20.13
C LYS A 421 13.49 -2.65 21.56
N LYS A 422 13.80 -3.89 21.88
CA LYS A 422 14.40 -4.24 23.15
C LYS A 422 15.81 -3.63 23.18
N GLU A 423 15.99 -2.58 23.97
CA GLU A 423 17.31 -2.04 24.24
C GLU A 423 18.14 -3.05 25.03
N LEU A 424 19.32 -3.39 24.48
CA LEU A 424 20.27 -4.27 25.13
C LEU A 424 21.33 -3.44 25.85
N SER A 425 21.72 -3.88 27.04
CA SER A 425 22.93 -3.38 27.69
C SER A 425 24.19 -3.77 26.89
N GLN A 426 25.29 -3.06 27.09
CA GLN A 426 26.56 -3.35 26.39
C GLN A 426 27.06 -4.79 26.63
N GLU A 427 26.82 -5.35 27.82
CA GLU A 427 27.14 -6.75 28.12
C GLU A 427 26.31 -7.74 27.31
N GLU A 428 25.02 -7.45 27.14
CA GLU A 428 24.11 -8.27 26.32
C GLU A 428 24.46 -8.18 24.84
N ILE A 429 24.84 -7.01 24.34
CA ILE A 429 25.33 -6.82 22.97
C ILE A 429 26.60 -7.64 22.75
N GLN A 430 27.56 -7.56 23.67
CA GLN A 430 28.80 -8.33 23.59
C GLN A 430 28.54 -9.83 23.61
N LYS A 431 27.60 -10.28 24.46
CA LYS A 431 27.18 -11.69 24.53
C LYS A 431 26.47 -12.15 23.26
N LEU A 432 25.61 -11.32 22.68
CA LEU A 432 24.95 -11.58 21.40
C LEU A 432 26.00 -11.74 20.28
N ASN A 433 26.98 -10.84 20.22
CA ASN A 433 28.08 -10.94 19.25
C ASN A 433 28.92 -12.21 19.45
N GLN A 434 29.18 -12.61 20.70
CA GLN A 434 29.85 -13.89 20.98
C GLN A 434 29.03 -15.10 20.50
N ASN A 435 27.69 -15.06 20.61
CA ASN A 435 26.84 -16.11 20.08
C ASN A 435 26.90 -16.19 18.55
N VAL A 436 26.98 -15.04 17.86
CA VAL A 436 27.24 -14.99 16.41
C VAL A 436 28.57 -15.68 16.06
N MET A 437 29.66 -15.29 16.72
CA MET A 437 30.99 -15.87 16.47
C MET A 437 31.08 -17.37 16.79
N LYS A 438 30.30 -17.85 17.76
CA LYS A 438 30.23 -19.27 18.14
C LYS A 438 29.20 -20.07 17.33
N ASN A 439 28.56 -19.44 16.33
CA ASN A 439 27.46 -20.01 15.55
C ASN A 439 26.31 -20.57 16.41
N ASN A 440 25.97 -19.90 17.51
CA ASN A 440 24.88 -20.30 18.38
C ASN A 440 23.54 -19.79 17.85
N LEU A 441 23.03 -20.44 16.80
CA LEU A 441 21.79 -20.09 16.10
C LEU A 441 20.61 -19.95 17.07
N THR A 442 20.46 -20.89 18.02
CA THR A 442 19.37 -20.88 19.00
C THR A 442 19.37 -19.61 19.86
N ALA A 443 20.54 -19.19 20.35
CA ALA A 443 20.63 -18.00 21.20
C ALA A 443 20.42 -16.69 20.40
N VAL A 444 20.91 -16.63 19.16
CA VAL A 444 20.69 -15.47 18.29
C VAL A 444 19.22 -15.39 17.87
N HIS A 445 18.61 -16.50 17.47
CA HIS A 445 17.19 -16.61 17.16
C HIS A 445 16.34 -16.17 18.37
N ALA A 446 16.63 -16.67 19.57
CA ALA A 446 15.94 -16.27 20.78
C ALA A 446 16.08 -14.76 21.08
N ALA A 447 17.25 -14.17 20.83
CA ALA A 447 17.46 -12.74 21.00
C ALA A 447 16.63 -11.92 20.00
N LEU A 448 16.66 -12.27 18.72
CA LEU A 448 15.90 -11.59 17.66
C LEU A 448 14.38 -11.72 17.88
N THR A 449 13.89 -12.92 18.25
CA THR A 449 12.47 -13.14 18.61
C THR A 449 12.05 -12.36 19.87
N SER A 450 13.00 -11.98 20.75
CA SER A 450 12.70 -11.14 21.90
C SER A 450 12.54 -9.64 21.59
N GLY A 451 12.59 -9.25 20.30
CA GLY A 451 12.41 -7.88 19.83
C GLY A 451 13.71 -7.07 19.76
N VAL A 452 14.87 -7.73 19.75
CA VAL A 452 16.17 -7.06 19.51
C VAL A 452 16.22 -6.61 18.05
N ASP A 453 16.67 -5.37 17.82
CA ASP A 453 16.86 -4.83 16.47
C ASP A 453 17.87 -5.68 15.68
N SER A 454 17.44 -6.24 14.54
CA SER A 454 18.30 -7.02 13.65
C SER A 454 19.41 -6.18 13.00
N SER A 455 19.24 -4.85 12.97
CA SER A 455 20.21 -3.88 12.47
C SER A 455 21.14 -3.33 13.56
N LEU A 456 21.09 -3.89 14.77
CA LEU A 456 21.88 -3.44 15.92
C LEU A 456 23.38 -3.44 15.62
N ILE A 457 24.08 -2.39 16.06
CA ILE A 457 25.54 -2.33 16.04
C ILE A 457 26.10 -3.13 17.21
N VAL A 458 26.82 -4.20 16.91
CA VAL A 458 27.26 -5.19 17.91
C VAL A 458 28.74 -5.17 18.24
N PHE A 459 29.56 -4.59 17.37
CA PHE A 459 31.00 -4.52 17.58
C PHE A 459 31.63 -3.34 16.84
N SER A 460 32.28 -2.44 17.57
CA SER A 460 32.87 -1.21 17.01
C SER A 460 31.83 -0.39 16.24
N THR A 461 31.72 -0.63 14.93
CA THR A 461 30.81 0.04 14.00
C THR A 461 30.08 -0.96 13.09
N ASP A 462 30.25 -2.27 13.32
CA ASP A 462 29.65 -3.35 12.54
C ASP A 462 28.24 -3.67 13.07
N SER A 463 27.28 -3.78 12.15
CA SER A 463 25.96 -4.33 12.46
C SER A 463 26.03 -5.83 12.80
N LEU A 464 24.96 -6.38 13.37
CA LEU A 464 24.81 -7.80 13.66
C LEU A 464 25.06 -8.65 12.40
N LEU A 465 24.46 -8.25 11.27
CA LEU A 465 24.67 -8.89 9.96
C LEU A 465 26.13 -8.80 9.51
N MET A 466 26.77 -7.63 9.63
CA MET A 466 28.18 -7.46 9.26
C MET A 466 29.10 -8.36 10.08
N SER A 467 28.85 -8.49 11.39
CA SER A 467 29.62 -9.39 12.26
C SER A 467 29.44 -10.86 11.85
N ALA A 468 28.21 -11.27 11.53
CA ALA A 468 27.92 -12.61 11.03
C ALA A 468 28.60 -12.89 9.67
N CYS A 469 28.60 -11.93 8.75
CA CYS A 469 29.31 -12.06 7.49
C CYS A 469 30.83 -12.15 7.67
N ALA A 470 31.40 -11.44 8.65
CA ALA A 470 32.83 -11.42 8.89
C ALA A 470 33.36 -12.70 9.55
N GLN A 471 32.60 -13.28 10.49
CA GLN A 471 33.10 -14.33 11.39
C GLN A 471 32.12 -15.50 11.62
N GLY A 472 30.89 -15.39 11.14
CA GLY A 472 29.86 -16.42 11.28
C GLY A 472 29.86 -17.44 10.16
N THR A 473 28.75 -18.17 10.05
CA THR A 473 28.47 -19.20 9.05
C THR A 473 27.33 -18.75 8.13
N PRO A 474 27.13 -19.41 6.97
CA PRO A 474 25.99 -19.14 6.09
C PRO A 474 24.64 -19.28 6.80
N ASP A 475 24.47 -20.28 7.67
CA ASP A 475 23.24 -20.47 8.46
C ASP A 475 22.96 -19.29 9.39
N MET A 476 24.00 -18.71 10.00
CA MET A 476 23.86 -17.53 10.86
C MET A 476 23.46 -16.30 10.04
N VAL A 477 24.04 -16.12 8.86
CA VAL A 477 23.67 -15.02 7.94
C VAL A 477 22.22 -15.20 7.49
N SER A 478 21.81 -16.41 7.09
CA SER A 478 20.43 -16.72 6.70
C SER A 478 19.46 -16.40 7.84
N LEU A 479 19.76 -16.88 9.05
CA LEU A 479 18.94 -16.62 10.24
C LEU A 479 18.77 -15.12 10.48
N ILE A 480 19.84 -14.32 10.34
CA ILE A 480 19.74 -12.87 10.57
C ILE A 480 18.94 -12.21 9.44
N LEU A 481 19.12 -12.62 8.18
CA LEU A 481 18.38 -12.11 7.02
C LEU A 481 16.86 -12.36 7.13
N ASP A 482 16.45 -13.48 7.74
CA ASP A 482 15.03 -13.78 8.02
C ASP A 482 14.36 -12.72 8.91
N TYR A 483 15.15 -11.90 9.61
CA TYR A 483 14.67 -10.78 10.44
C TYR A 483 14.89 -9.41 9.79
N HIS A 484 15.09 -9.37 8.47
CA HIS A 484 15.11 -8.16 7.64
C HIS A 484 15.99 -7.01 8.19
N PRO A 485 17.29 -7.25 8.43
CA PRO A 485 18.22 -6.20 8.85
C PRO A 485 18.41 -5.17 7.72
N ASP A 486 18.91 -3.98 8.06
CA ASP A 486 19.42 -3.04 7.07
C ASP A 486 20.66 -3.62 6.38
N ILE A 487 20.43 -4.22 5.21
CA ILE A 487 21.47 -4.83 4.37
C ILE A 487 22.40 -3.78 3.73
N ASN A 488 21.95 -2.52 3.61
CA ASN A 488 22.69 -1.45 2.96
C ASN A 488 23.51 -0.61 3.96
N TYR A 489 23.42 -0.92 5.25
CA TYR A 489 24.22 -0.27 6.28
C TYR A 489 25.73 -0.36 5.95
N GLN A 490 26.41 0.78 6.10
CA GLN A 490 27.85 0.91 5.96
C GLN A 490 28.46 1.40 7.27
N ASP A 491 29.55 0.77 7.71
CA ASP A 491 30.32 1.22 8.86
C ASP A 491 31.10 2.53 8.54
N THR A 492 31.77 3.08 9.55
CA THR A 492 32.58 4.32 9.41
C THR A 492 33.74 4.19 8.41
N TYR A 493 34.07 2.98 7.97
CA TYR A 493 35.07 2.67 6.96
C TYR A 493 34.45 2.26 5.63
N GLY A 494 33.13 2.43 5.43
CA GLY A 494 32.41 2.06 4.22
C GLY A 494 32.23 0.55 4.03
N ASN A 495 32.58 -0.30 4.99
CA ASN A 495 32.26 -1.73 4.86
C ASN A 495 30.76 -1.93 5.05
N ASN A 496 30.18 -2.81 4.25
CA ASN A 496 28.86 -3.39 4.47
C ASN A 496 28.95 -4.92 4.62
N ALA A 497 27.79 -5.57 4.77
CA ALA A 497 27.70 -7.03 4.88
C ALA A 497 28.39 -7.77 3.71
N LEU A 498 28.19 -7.33 2.46
CA LEU A 498 28.80 -7.97 1.28
C LEU A 498 30.33 -7.91 1.31
N THR A 499 30.89 -6.77 1.69
CA THR A 499 32.35 -6.60 1.76
C THR A 499 32.99 -7.33 2.93
N LYS A 500 32.24 -7.60 4.01
CA LYS A 500 32.66 -8.46 5.12
C LYS A 500 32.59 -9.93 4.72
N ALA A 501 31.51 -10.35 4.06
CA ALA A 501 31.34 -11.71 3.53
C ALA A 501 32.45 -12.07 2.53
N ALA A 502 32.77 -11.15 1.60
CA ALA A 502 33.89 -11.33 0.66
C ALA A 502 35.27 -11.46 1.34
N GLY A 503 35.40 -11.06 2.61
CA GLY A 503 36.61 -11.25 3.41
C GLY A 503 36.61 -12.53 4.25
N ASN A 504 35.51 -13.28 4.29
CA ASN A 504 35.38 -14.52 5.03
C ASN A 504 35.77 -15.71 4.15
N PHE A 505 37.07 -16.02 4.11
CA PHE A 505 37.67 -17.04 3.24
C PHE A 505 37.05 -18.44 3.38
N SER A 506 36.45 -18.76 4.53
CA SER A 506 35.85 -20.07 4.77
C SER A 506 34.47 -20.24 4.13
N HIS A 507 33.69 -19.16 4.01
CA HIS A 507 32.25 -19.25 3.72
C HIS A 507 31.73 -18.26 2.67
N TYR A 508 32.58 -17.42 2.07
CA TYR A 508 32.14 -16.41 1.09
C TYR A 508 31.39 -17.01 -0.11
N ARG A 509 31.72 -18.24 -0.56
CA ARG A 509 31.04 -18.90 -1.69
C ARG A 509 29.55 -19.11 -1.46
N GLU A 510 29.14 -19.26 -0.21
CA GLU A 510 27.73 -19.45 0.17
C GLU A 510 27.10 -18.12 0.62
N MET A 511 27.85 -17.28 1.34
CA MET A 511 27.35 -16.00 1.85
C MET A 511 27.13 -14.95 0.75
N VAL A 512 28.03 -14.85 -0.24
CA VAL A 512 27.92 -13.84 -1.30
C VAL A 512 26.64 -14.02 -2.13
N PRO A 513 26.31 -15.22 -2.65
CA PRO A 513 25.07 -15.42 -3.39
C PRO A 513 23.84 -15.09 -2.56
N MET A 514 23.81 -15.48 -1.28
CA MET A 514 22.71 -15.20 -0.36
C MET A 514 22.48 -13.69 -0.20
N LEU A 515 23.55 -12.92 0.00
CA LEU A 515 23.46 -11.47 0.15
C LEU A 515 23.04 -10.77 -1.15
N LEU A 516 23.58 -11.19 -2.30
CA LEU A 516 23.19 -10.67 -3.62
C LEU A 516 21.72 -11.01 -3.95
N GLN A 517 21.24 -12.18 -3.51
CA GLN A 517 19.83 -12.55 -3.63
C GLN A 517 18.94 -11.70 -2.73
N ALA A 518 19.42 -11.31 -1.55
CA ALA A 518 18.73 -10.37 -0.65
C ALA A 518 18.69 -8.93 -1.20
N GLY A 519 19.32 -8.65 -2.34
CA GLY A 519 19.25 -7.34 -3.02
C GLY A 519 20.26 -6.30 -2.53
N ILE A 520 21.35 -6.71 -1.88
CA ILE A 520 22.42 -5.80 -1.51
C ILE A 520 23.11 -5.23 -2.77
N ASP A 521 23.48 -3.95 -2.75
CA ASP A 521 24.19 -3.32 -3.87
C ASP A 521 25.59 -3.94 -4.07
N PRO A 522 25.87 -4.58 -5.22
CA PRO A 522 27.18 -5.18 -5.51
C PRO A 522 28.30 -4.14 -5.70
N ASN A 523 27.94 -2.88 -5.95
CA ASN A 523 28.87 -1.77 -6.15
C ASN A 523 29.31 -1.08 -4.87
N SER A 524 28.97 -1.67 -3.73
CA SER A 524 29.34 -1.17 -2.41
C SER A 524 30.86 -0.99 -2.27
N LYS A 525 31.25 0.23 -1.86
CA LYS A 525 32.66 0.67 -1.80
C LYS A 525 33.16 0.64 -0.36
N VAL A 526 34.29 0.00 -0.12
CA VAL A 526 35.00 0.04 1.17
C VAL A 526 36.01 1.17 1.17
N GLY A 527 35.98 2.01 2.20
CA GLY A 527 36.95 3.07 2.42
C GLY A 527 36.49 4.12 3.44
N SER A 528 37.41 4.65 4.25
CA SER A 528 37.12 5.89 4.98
C SER A 528 36.85 7.04 4.01
N ALA A 529 36.15 8.09 4.45
CA ALA A 529 35.86 9.26 3.61
C ALA A 529 37.15 9.77 2.91
N GLY A 530 37.20 9.67 1.57
CA GLY A 530 38.37 10.03 0.75
C GLY A 530 39.39 8.92 0.46
N GLN A 531 39.14 7.66 0.87
CA GLN A 531 40.03 6.52 0.68
C GLN A 531 39.29 5.24 0.30
N ILE A 532 38.75 5.12 -0.93
CA ILE A 532 38.17 3.84 -1.41
C ILE A 532 39.27 2.77 -1.43
N ASN A 533 39.46 1.95 -0.39
CA ASN A 533 40.56 1.01 -0.35
C ASN A 533 40.27 -0.29 -1.14
N SER A 534 39.00 -0.70 -1.29
CA SER A 534 38.60 -1.89 -2.07
C SER A 534 37.10 -1.93 -2.41
N THR A 535 36.70 -2.75 -3.37
CA THR A 535 35.30 -3.11 -3.66
C THR A 535 35.04 -4.57 -3.29
N ALA A 536 33.77 -4.95 -3.11
CA ALA A 536 33.42 -6.35 -2.90
C ALA A 536 33.91 -7.24 -4.08
N LEU A 537 33.69 -6.77 -5.32
CA LEU A 537 34.23 -7.39 -6.53
C LEU A 537 35.76 -7.53 -6.49
N GLY A 538 36.49 -6.48 -6.09
CA GLY A 538 37.95 -6.51 -5.98
C GLY A 538 38.46 -7.50 -4.92
N LYS A 539 37.74 -7.67 -3.80
CA LYS A 539 38.08 -8.67 -2.77
C LYS A 539 37.92 -10.10 -3.31
N VAL A 540 36.76 -10.43 -3.91
CA VAL A 540 36.53 -11.76 -4.48
C VAL A 540 37.43 -12.04 -5.68
N THR A 541 37.80 -11.02 -6.46
CA THR A 541 38.79 -11.12 -7.55
C THR A 541 40.16 -11.49 -7.00
N THR A 542 40.61 -10.83 -5.93
CA THR A 542 41.88 -11.14 -5.27
C THR A 542 41.90 -12.59 -4.77
N GLN A 543 40.78 -13.04 -4.21
CA GLN A 543 40.61 -14.40 -3.73
C GLN A 543 40.66 -15.42 -4.88
N ALA A 544 39.89 -15.19 -5.95
CA ALA A 544 39.86 -16.02 -7.15
C ALA A 544 41.25 -16.15 -7.81
N LEU A 545 42.05 -15.08 -7.78
CA LEU A 545 43.43 -15.09 -8.27
C LEU A 545 44.38 -15.91 -7.39
N GLN A 546 44.08 -16.06 -6.10
CA GLN A 546 44.87 -16.85 -5.17
C GLN A 546 44.55 -18.34 -5.26
N THR A 547 43.27 -18.70 -5.35
CA THR A 547 42.79 -20.10 -5.41
C THR A 547 42.84 -20.68 -6.81
N GLN A 548 42.60 -19.86 -7.83
CA GLN A 548 42.45 -20.25 -9.23
C GLN A 548 41.43 -21.38 -9.45
N SER A 549 40.36 -21.42 -8.64
CA SER A 549 39.29 -22.40 -8.80
C SER A 549 38.13 -21.86 -9.64
N GLU A 550 37.49 -22.74 -10.40
CA GLU A 550 36.30 -22.42 -11.19
C GLU A 550 35.15 -21.89 -10.32
N GLU A 551 35.00 -22.42 -9.10
CA GLU A 551 34.02 -21.94 -8.13
C GLU A 551 34.20 -20.45 -7.81
N ASP A 552 35.44 -19.96 -7.75
CA ASP A 552 35.71 -18.55 -7.44
C ASP A 552 35.53 -17.63 -8.64
N TYR A 553 35.82 -18.14 -9.85
CA TYR A 553 35.47 -17.44 -11.07
C TYR A 553 33.96 -17.31 -11.24
N GLN A 554 33.19 -18.32 -10.84
CA GLN A 554 31.72 -18.24 -10.81
C GLN A 554 31.22 -17.18 -9.83
N ILE A 555 31.87 -17.00 -8.68
CA ILE A 555 31.53 -15.89 -7.77
C ILE A 555 31.82 -14.53 -8.42
N VAL A 556 32.97 -14.36 -9.09
CA VAL A 556 33.28 -13.12 -9.82
C VAL A 556 32.24 -12.87 -10.92
N GLU A 557 31.90 -13.89 -11.71
CA GLU A 557 30.87 -13.79 -12.75
C GLU A 557 29.50 -13.44 -12.14
N LEU A 558 29.13 -14.00 -10.99
CA LEU A 558 27.88 -13.69 -10.31
C LEU A 558 27.79 -12.21 -9.93
N PHE A 559 28.87 -11.61 -9.43
CA PHE A 559 28.92 -10.16 -9.19
C PHE A 559 28.65 -9.39 -10.48
N LEU A 560 29.32 -9.73 -11.58
CA LEU A 560 29.17 -9.05 -12.87
C LEU A 560 27.75 -9.20 -13.44
N LYS A 561 27.14 -10.39 -13.31
CA LYS A 561 25.73 -10.65 -13.67
C LYS A 561 24.72 -9.86 -12.82
N LYS A 562 25.14 -9.37 -11.66
CA LYS A 562 24.34 -8.52 -10.76
C LYS A 562 24.70 -7.04 -10.91
N ASP A 563 25.22 -6.64 -12.07
CA ASP A 563 25.56 -5.25 -12.39
C ASP A 563 26.67 -4.66 -11.50
N ALA A 564 27.59 -5.50 -11.00
CA ALA A 564 28.84 -5.02 -10.44
C ALA A 564 29.68 -4.33 -11.53
N ASP A 565 30.04 -3.08 -11.31
CA ASP A 565 30.86 -2.27 -12.21
C ASP A 565 32.31 -2.77 -12.20
N ALA A 566 32.69 -3.42 -13.29
CA ALA A 566 34.04 -3.96 -13.53
C ALA A 566 35.13 -2.88 -13.61
N ASN A 567 34.76 -1.60 -13.70
CA ASN A 567 35.66 -0.45 -13.77
C ASN A 567 35.88 0.23 -12.41
N LEU A 568 35.18 -0.19 -11.36
CA LEU A 568 35.41 0.37 -10.03
C LEU A 568 36.81 0.06 -9.55
N SER A 569 37.62 1.10 -9.45
CA SER A 569 39.01 1.01 -9.03
C SER A 569 39.19 1.27 -7.53
N THR A 570 40.23 0.68 -6.94
CA THR A 570 40.72 1.05 -5.60
C THR A 570 41.25 2.49 -5.57
N LYS A 571 41.63 2.97 -4.38
CA LYS A 571 42.25 4.29 -4.14
C LYS A 571 43.51 4.45 -4.96
N ASN A 572 44.18 3.35 -5.31
CA ASN A 572 45.38 3.38 -6.13
C ASN A 572 45.07 3.38 -7.64
N GLY A 573 43.80 3.47 -8.04
CA GLY A 573 43.35 3.39 -9.42
C GLY A 573 43.44 1.96 -9.99
N THR A 574 43.64 0.95 -9.14
CA THR A 574 43.73 -0.45 -9.58
C THR A 574 42.32 -1.03 -9.79
N THR A 575 42.01 -1.47 -11.02
CA THR A 575 40.77 -2.16 -11.38
C THR A 575 40.88 -3.69 -11.23
N PRO A 576 39.76 -4.43 -11.14
CA PRO A 576 39.77 -5.90 -11.19
C PRO A 576 40.51 -6.46 -12.43
N LEU A 577 40.32 -5.84 -13.60
CA LEU A 577 41.04 -6.21 -14.82
C LEU A 577 42.56 -6.05 -14.66
N MET A 578 43.05 -4.97 -14.05
CA MET A 578 44.48 -4.80 -13.76
C MET A 578 45.01 -5.88 -12.82
N GLN A 579 44.24 -6.30 -11.81
CA GLN A 579 44.63 -7.39 -10.91
C GLN A 579 44.80 -8.72 -11.66
N ALA A 580 43.82 -9.06 -12.51
CA ALA A 580 43.85 -10.27 -13.33
C ALA A 580 45.02 -10.26 -14.33
N ALA A 581 45.21 -9.13 -15.02
CA ALA A 581 46.30 -8.92 -15.96
C ALA A 581 47.67 -9.05 -15.28
N TYR A 582 47.88 -8.39 -14.14
CA TYR A 582 49.14 -8.46 -13.39
C TYR A 582 49.49 -9.88 -12.92
N LYS A 583 48.48 -10.68 -12.59
CA LYS A 583 48.65 -12.08 -12.18
C LYS A 583 48.75 -13.08 -13.33
N GLY A 584 48.52 -12.64 -14.57
CA GLY A 584 48.58 -13.52 -15.74
C GLY A 584 47.37 -14.43 -15.89
N ASN A 585 46.23 -14.07 -15.28
CA ASN A 585 45.03 -14.90 -15.31
C ASN A 585 44.18 -14.59 -16.55
N VAL A 586 44.31 -15.43 -17.57
CA VAL A 586 43.61 -15.27 -18.86
C VAL A 586 42.09 -15.37 -18.70
N ALA A 587 41.59 -16.29 -17.87
CA ALA A 587 40.16 -16.53 -17.70
C ALA A 587 39.45 -15.30 -17.14
N LEU A 588 39.97 -14.72 -16.05
CA LEU A 588 39.41 -13.51 -15.47
C LEU A 588 39.59 -12.29 -16.37
N VAL A 589 40.67 -12.18 -17.15
CA VAL A 589 40.81 -11.11 -18.16
C VAL A 589 39.69 -11.19 -19.19
N LYS A 590 39.44 -12.37 -19.78
CA LYS A 590 38.34 -12.56 -20.74
C LYS A 590 37.01 -12.19 -20.11
N LEU A 591 36.74 -12.72 -18.92
CA LEU A 591 35.51 -12.46 -18.18
C LEU A 591 35.29 -10.96 -17.94
N PHE A 592 36.29 -10.22 -17.46
CA PHE A 592 36.14 -8.79 -17.22
C PHE A 592 35.91 -7.99 -18.52
N LEU A 593 36.60 -8.33 -19.61
CA LEU A 593 36.41 -7.68 -20.91
C LEU A 593 35.00 -7.95 -21.48
N GLU A 594 34.49 -9.17 -21.33
CA GLU A 594 33.12 -9.55 -21.74
C GLU A 594 32.05 -8.72 -21.03
N TYR A 595 32.28 -8.35 -19.77
CA TYR A 595 31.37 -7.50 -18.98
C TYR A 595 31.77 -6.01 -19.00
N GLY A 596 32.49 -5.55 -20.03
CA GLY A 596 32.70 -4.13 -20.29
C GLY A 596 33.77 -3.45 -19.43
N ALA A 597 34.74 -4.18 -18.90
CA ALA A 597 35.91 -3.57 -18.28
C ALA A 597 36.74 -2.79 -19.31
N ASP A 598 37.06 -1.54 -19.00
CA ASP A 598 37.87 -0.64 -19.82
C ASP A 598 39.38 -0.89 -19.58
N PRO A 599 40.10 -1.47 -20.57
CA PRO A 599 41.52 -1.75 -20.46
C PRO A 599 42.40 -0.50 -20.49
N THR A 600 41.84 0.67 -20.83
CA THR A 600 42.57 1.94 -20.99
C THR A 600 42.69 2.74 -19.69
N LEU A 601 41.94 2.35 -18.65
CA LEU A 601 42.02 2.95 -17.33
C LEU A 601 43.47 2.90 -16.80
N LYS A 602 43.85 3.94 -16.07
CA LYS A 602 45.20 4.10 -15.52
C LYS A 602 45.17 4.09 -14.00
N ASP A 603 46.12 3.37 -13.41
CA ASP A 603 46.37 3.45 -11.98
C ASP A 603 47.02 4.80 -11.61
N LYS A 604 47.23 5.04 -10.31
CA LYS A 604 47.88 6.26 -9.81
C LYS A 604 49.33 6.45 -10.28
N THR A 605 49.97 5.40 -10.80
CA THR A 605 51.31 5.47 -11.39
C THR A 605 51.27 5.72 -12.91
N GLY A 606 50.06 5.85 -13.48
CA GLY A 606 49.85 6.06 -14.90
C GLY A 606 49.88 4.78 -15.74
N LYS A 607 49.88 3.59 -15.11
CA LYS A 607 49.95 2.30 -15.80
C LYS A 607 48.56 1.74 -16.11
N THR A 608 48.41 1.22 -17.32
CA THR A 608 47.24 0.44 -17.77
C THR A 608 47.40 -1.06 -17.49
N ALA A 609 46.34 -1.85 -17.68
CA ALA A 609 46.44 -3.31 -17.65
C ALA A 609 47.47 -3.84 -18.67
N LEU A 610 47.53 -3.22 -19.87
CA LEU A 610 48.48 -3.56 -20.93
C LEU A 610 49.94 -3.32 -20.50
N ASP A 611 50.20 -2.22 -19.79
CA ASP A 611 51.55 -1.90 -19.30
C ASP A 611 52.03 -2.93 -18.25
N MET A 612 51.12 -3.42 -17.40
CA MET A 612 51.43 -4.43 -16.39
C MET A 612 51.80 -5.78 -17.01
N VAL A 613 51.10 -6.21 -18.08
CA VAL A 613 51.35 -7.51 -18.73
C VAL A 613 52.58 -7.48 -19.64
N LYS A 614 52.88 -6.34 -20.29
CA LYS A 614 54.11 -6.18 -21.09
C LYS A 614 55.37 -6.36 -20.26
N GLN A 615 55.36 -5.89 -19.01
CA GLN A 615 56.48 -6.08 -18.08
C GLN A 615 56.69 -7.55 -17.69
N LYS A 616 55.65 -8.38 -17.78
CA LYS A 616 55.68 -9.81 -17.39
C LYS A 616 55.74 -10.79 -18.56
N GLY A 617 55.45 -10.34 -19.79
CA GLY A 617 55.53 -11.15 -21.01
C GLY A 617 54.32 -12.06 -21.28
N TYR A 618 53.14 -11.75 -20.73
CA TYR A 618 51.92 -12.57 -20.93
C TYR A 618 51.28 -12.35 -22.31
N GLN A 619 51.78 -13.05 -23.33
CA GLN A 619 51.41 -12.85 -24.75
C GLN A 619 49.92 -12.98 -25.04
N GLU A 620 49.23 -13.99 -24.50
CA GLU A 620 47.79 -14.16 -24.73
C GLU A 620 46.99 -12.98 -24.19
N ILE A 621 47.34 -12.48 -22.99
CA ILE A 621 46.68 -11.31 -22.39
C ILE A 621 47.00 -10.04 -23.17
N ILE A 622 48.23 -9.89 -23.67
CA ILE A 622 48.58 -8.77 -24.55
C ILE A 622 47.66 -8.75 -25.77
N GLN A 623 47.46 -9.91 -26.42
CA GLN A 623 46.55 -10.00 -27.57
C GLN A 623 45.13 -9.59 -27.20
N LEU A 624 44.58 -10.10 -26.09
CA LEU A 624 43.23 -9.75 -25.62
C LEU A 624 43.05 -8.26 -25.33
N LEU A 625 44.05 -7.60 -24.77
CA LEU A 625 43.99 -6.18 -24.40
C LEU A 625 44.31 -5.22 -25.57
N THR A 626 44.66 -5.75 -26.74
CA THR A 626 44.98 -4.95 -27.95
C THR A 626 43.96 -5.11 -29.08
N GLN A 627 42.98 -6.00 -28.90
CA GLN A 627 41.79 -6.08 -29.74
C GLN A 627 40.86 -4.92 -29.39
#